data_AF-A0A7C1KE46-F1
#
_entry.id   AF-A0A7C1KE46-F1
#
_cell.length_a   1.000
_cell.length_b   1.000
_cell.length_c   1.000
_cell.angle_alpha   90.00
_cell.angle_beta   90.00
_cell.angle_gamma   90.00
#
_symmetry.space_group_name_H-M   'P 1'
#
loop_
_entity.id
_entity.type
_entity.pdbx_description
1 polymer ?
#
loop_
_entity_poly.entity_id
_entity_poly.type
_entity_poly.pdbx_seq_one_letter_code
_entity_poly.pdbx_strand_id
1 'polypeptide(L)'
;MRHSGRRRANRVEGNPVLARRWREAVDTDDVAERAFALALAAFSDVRHAVEDQTAEGGRAGSRITGTGVCTGEFLGVPPTGRRVSMSGIAIHRVQDGRIVEHWAQIDALGLLQRLGVVSTPGTASVSTSMSQP
;
A
#
# COMPACT_ATOMS: atom_id res chain seq x y z
N MET A 1 -13.99 8.61 -28.79
CA MET A 1 -14.17 9.66 -27.75
C MET A 1 -13.53 9.19 -26.46
N ARG A 2 -12.46 9.84 -26.00
CA ARG A 2 -11.72 9.50 -24.78
C ARG A 2 -12.36 10.24 -23.59
N HIS A 3 -12.82 9.53 -22.57
CA HIS A 3 -13.24 10.13 -21.30
C HIS A 3 -12.18 9.85 -20.23
N SER A 4 -11.10 10.64 -20.21
CA SER A 4 -10.13 10.64 -19.11
C SER A 4 -10.59 11.60 -18.01
N GLY A 5 -11.40 11.09 -17.08
CA GLY A 5 -11.75 11.80 -15.85
C GLY A 5 -10.73 11.50 -14.76
N ARG A 6 -9.57 12.18 -14.75
CA ARG A 6 -8.68 12.20 -13.57
C ARG A 6 -9.42 12.90 -12.43
N ARG A 7 -9.96 12.15 -11.47
CA ARG A 7 -10.48 12.72 -10.22
C ARG A 7 -9.31 12.98 -9.28
N ARG A 8 -9.24 14.21 -8.75
CA ARG A 8 -8.21 14.63 -7.78
C ARG A 8 -8.35 13.84 -6.48
N ALA A 9 -7.21 13.56 -5.86
CA ALA A 9 -7.05 12.87 -4.59
C ALA A 9 -7.96 13.47 -3.50
N ASN A 10 -8.88 12.66 -2.97
CA ASN A 10 -9.58 12.98 -1.73
C ASN A 10 -8.65 12.65 -0.57
N ARG A 11 -8.21 13.68 0.14
CA ARG A 11 -7.63 13.58 1.48
C ARG A 11 -8.69 12.93 2.39
N VAL A 12 -8.53 11.65 2.72
CA VAL A 12 -9.37 10.99 3.72
C VAL A 12 -8.74 11.25 5.09
N GLU A 13 -9.09 12.38 5.67
CA GLU A 13 -8.89 12.64 7.09
C GLU A 13 -9.85 11.74 7.88
N GLY A 14 -9.37 11.15 8.98
CA GLY A 14 -9.96 9.98 9.64
C GLY A 14 -11.48 10.03 9.81
N ASN A 15 -12.19 9.22 9.02
CA ASN A 15 -13.63 9.02 9.14
C ASN A 15 -13.93 7.79 10.03
N PRO A 16 -14.39 7.98 11.28
CA PRO A 16 -14.62 6.88 12.23
C PRO A 16 -15.75 5.93 11.82
N VAL A 17 -16.65 6.35 10.92
CA VAL A 17 -17.74 5.51 10.38
C VAL A 17 -17.18 4.46 9.42
N LEU A 18 -16.19 4.83 8.61
CA LEU A 18 -15.51 3.88 7.74
C LEU A 18 -14.72 2.88 8.60
N ALA A 19 -13.96 3.37 9.60
CA ALA A 19 -13.19 2.51 10.52
C ALA A 19 -14.02 1.50 11.34
N ARG A 20 -15.31 1.75 11.54
CA ARG A 20 -16.25 0.79 12.13
C ARG A 20 -16.75 -0.24 11.10
N ARG A 21 -17.10 0.21 9.89
CA ARG A 21 -17.53 -0.66 8.79
C ARG A 21 -16.44 -1.62 8.29
N TRP A 22 -15.17 -1.26 8.39
CA TRP A 22 -14.05 -2.17 8.06
C TRP A 22 -13.94 -3.38 9.00
N ARG A 23 -14.26 -3.22 10.30
CA ARG A 23 -14.17 -4.31 11.29
C ARG A 23 -15.30 -5.34 11.21
N GLU A 24 -16.43 -4.97 10.61
CA GLU A 24 -17.66 -5.78 10.58
C GLU A 24 -17.82 -6.56 9.25
N ALA A 25 -16.95 -6.32 8.25
CA ALA A 25 -17.12 -6.80 6.88
C ALA A 25 -16.02 -7.75 6.38
N VAL A 26 -15.08 -8.19 7.23
CA VAL A 26 -13.94 -9.00 6.79
C VAL A 26 -13.88 -10.32 7.56
N ASP A 27 -13.75 -11.40 6.80
CA ASP A 27 -13.58 -12.77 7.28
C ASP A 27 -12.12 -12.96 7.75
N THR A 28 -11.94 -13.47 8.97
CA THR A 28 -10.75 -13.25 9.81
C THR A 28 -9.54 -14.13 9.45
N ASP A 29 -9.63 -14.94 8.38
CA ASP A 29 -8.58 -15.83 7.90
C ASP A 29 -7.68 -15.19 6.80
N ASP A 30 -7.88 -13.91 6.47
CA ASP A 30 -7.14 -13.24 5.40
C ASP A 30 -5.68 -12.92 5.80
N VAL A 31 -4.73 -13.50 5.07
CA VAL A 31 -3.28 -13.22 5.19
C VAL A 31 -2.99 -11.72 5.05
N ALA A 32 -3.77 -11.00 4.25
CA ALA A 32 -3.64 -9.55 4.09
C ALA A 32 -3.93 -8.79 5.39
N GLU A 33 -4.94 -9.21 6.15
CA GLU A 33 -5.25 -8.61 7.46
C GLU A 33 -4.16 -8.89 8.48
N ARG A 34 -3.63 -10.12 8.52
CA ARG A 34 -2.52 -10.46 9.41
C ARG A 34 -1.27 -9.65 9.06
N ALA A 35 -0.96 -9.49 7.78
CA ALA A 35 0.14 -8.65 7.32
C ALA A 35 -0.06 -7.17 7.68
N PHE A 36 -1.30 -6.67 7.56
CA PHE A 36 -1.65 -5.31 7.96
C PHE A 36 -1.55 -5.10 9.47
N ALA A 37 -2.02 -6.05 10.28
CA ALA A 37 -1.91 -6.00 11.74
C ALA A 37 -0.43 -6.00 12.20
N LEU A 38 0.41 -6.83 11.59
CA LEU A 38 1.86 -6.82 11.81
C LEU A 38 2.48 -5.46 11.46
N ALA A 39 2.05 -4.85 10.36
CA ALA A 39 2.50 -3.52 9.99
C ALA A 39 2.03 -2.45 11.00
N LEU A 40 0.78 -2.49 11.47
CA LEU A 40 0.30 -1.55 12.49
C LEU A 40 1.04 -1.69 13.83
N ALA A 41 1.52 -2.88 14.17
CA ALA A 41 2.32 -3.10 15.38
C ALA A 41 3.76 -2.57 15.23
N ALA A 42 4.35 -2.69 14.05
CA ALA A 42 5.75 -2.32 13.82
C ALA A 42 5.95 -0.86 13.37
N PHE A 43 4.91 -0.21 12.85
CA PHE A 43 4.98 1.15 12.34
C PHE A 43 4.09 2.12 13.12
N SER A 44 4.63 3.30 13.46
CA SER A 44 3.89 4.43 14.03
C SER A 44 3.67 5.55 12.99
N ASP A 45 2.82 6.53 13.31
CA ASP A 45 2.39 7.60 12.37
C ASP A 45 1.91 7.03 11.02
N VAL A 46 1.18 5.91 11.08
CA VAL A 46 0.73 5.19 9.90
C VAL A 46 -0.33 6.01 9.16
N ARG A 47 -0.13 6.24 7.87
CA ARG A 47 -1.13 6.81 6.96
C ARG A 47 -1.37 5.90 5.79
N HIS A 48 -2.63 5.77 5.39
CA HIS A 48 -3.05 5.09 4.18
C HIS A 48 -3.74 6.07 3.25
N ALA A 49 -3.25 6.18 2.02
CA ALA A 49 -3.83 7.00 0.97
C ALA A 49 -4.37 6.09 -0.14
N VAL A 50 -5.59 6.37 -0.60
CA VAL A 50 -6.12 5.83 -1.86
C VAL A 50 -5.74 6.82 -2.95
N GLU A 51 -4.79 6.42 -3.79
CA GLU A 51 -4.22 7.26 -4.84
C GLU A 51 -5.10 7.28 -6.10
N ASP A 52 -5.76 6.15 -6.36
CA ASP A 52 -6.71 5.99 -7.46
C ASP A 52 -7.68 4.86 -7.14
N GLN A 53 -8.91 4.94 -7.65
CA GLN A 53 -9.92 3.92 -7.43
C GLN A 53 -10.88 3.81 -8.62
N THR A 54 -11.12 2.57 -9.06
CA THR A 54 -12.10 2.23 -10.08
C THR A 54 -13.09 1.22 -9.52
N ALA A 55 -14.31 1.22 -10.05
CA ALA A 55 -15.33 0.26 -9.68
C ALA A 55 -16.10 -0.21 -10.91
N GLU A 56 -16.17 -1.52 -11.10
CA GLU A 56 -16.86 -2.16 -12.23
C GLU A 56 -17.26 -3.59 -11.87
N GLY A 57 -18.43 -4.05 -12.33
CA GLY A 57 -18.84 -5.46 -12.22
C GLY A 57 -18.91 -5.97 -10.77
N GLY A 58 -19.32 -5.13 -9.82
CA GLY A 58 -19.35 -5.48 -8.41
C GLY A 58 -17.97 -5.58 -7.76
N ARG A 59 -16.92 -5.03 -8.39
CA ARG A 59 -15.57 -4.97 -7.82
C ARG A 59 -15.09 -3.54 -7.71
N ALA A 60 -14.26 -3.27 -6.71
CA ALA A 60 -13.57 -2.00 -6.52
C ALA A 60 -12.05 -2.25 -6.48
N GLY A 61 -11.33 -1.73 -7.47
CA GLY A 61 -9.86 -1.75 -7.53
C GLY A 61 -9.29 -0.44 -7.01
N SER A 62 -8.33 -0.49 -6.10
CA SER A 62 -7.72 0.68 -5.47
C SER A 62 -6.20 0.61 -5.56
N ARG A 63 -5.56 1.68 -6.05
CA ARG A 63 -4.13 1.89 -5.88
C ARG A 63 -3.91 2.66 -4.58
N ILE A 64 -3.07 2.13 -3.71
CA ILE A 64 -2.87 2.65 -2.36
C ILE A 64 -1.41 2.92 -2.06
N THR A 65 -1.17 3.88 -1.16
CA THR A 65 0.14 4.12 -0.53
C THR A 65 -0.02 4.09 0.97
N GLY A 66 0.70 3.18 1.63
CA GLY A 66 0.91 3.19 3.07
C GLY A 66 2.21 3.93 3.42
N THR A 67 2.22 4.72 4.48
CA THR A 67 3.44 5.30 5.05
C THR A 67 3.46 5.09 6.55
N GLY A 68 4.65 5.03 7.16
CA GLY A 68 4.81 4.93 8.61
C GLY A 68 6.28 5.02 9.02
N VAL A 69 6.52 5.15 10.32
CA VAL A 69 7.85 5.16 10.93
C VAL A 69 8.10 3.80 11.59
N CYS A 70 9.15 3.09 11.19
CA CYS A 70 9.51 1.78 11.75
C CYS A 70 10.01 1.93 13.20
N THR A 71 9.10 1.77 14.16
CA THR A 71 9.37 1.94 15.60
C THR A 71 9.30 0.64 16.38
N GLY A 72 8.80 -0.44 15.77
CA GLY A 72 8.84 -1.80 16.29
C GLY A 72 9.59 -2.75 15.36
N GLU A 73 9.80 -3.97 15.81
CA GLU A 73 10.37 -5.03 14.98
C GLU A 73 9.39 -5.39 13.86
N PHE A 74 9.90 -5.49 12.63
CA PHE A 74 9.10 -5.88 11.46
C PHE A 74 9.76 -7.05 10.74
N LEU A 75 9.15 -8.23 10.77
CA LEU A 75 9.66 -9.44 10.11
C LEU A 75 11.14 -9.76 10.47
N GLY A 76 11.50 -9.65 11.75
CA GLY A 76 12.87 -9.87 12.23
C GLY A 76 13.83 -8.70 12.01
N VAL A 77 13.35 -7.58 11.46
CA VAL A 77 14.13 -6.35 11.29
C VAL A 77 13.94 -5.48 12.54
N PRO A 78 15.03 -5.13 13.26
CA PRO A 78 14.95 -4.22 14.41
C PRO A 78 14.36 -2.85 14.01
N PRO A 79 13.77 -2.11 14.97
CA PRO A 79 13.19 -0.80 14.68
C PRO A 79 14.25 0.16 14.13
N THR A 80 14.07 0.60 12.88
CA THR A 80 15.06 1.43 12.19
C THR A 80 14.91 2.92 12.48
N GLY A 81 13.77 3.34 13.04
CA GLY A 81 13.40 4.75 13.23
C GLY A 81 13.13 5.51 11.93
N ARG A 82 13.18 4.84 10.77
CA ARG A 82 13.02 5.47 9.45
C ARG A 82 11.56 5.58 9.07
N ARG A 83 11.21 6.70 8.43
CA ARG A 83 9.95 6.84 7.69
C ARG A 83 10.06 6.10 6.36
N VAL A 84 9.12 5.21 6.10
CA VAL A 84 9.04 4.42 4.86
C VAL A 84 7.66 4.59 4.21
N SER A 85 7.61 4.24 2.93
CA SER A 85 6.39 4.20 2.12
C SER A 85 6.31 2.86 1.40
N MET A 86 5.11 2.30 1.29
CA MET A 86 4.83 1.06 0.57
C MET A 86 3.62 1.29 -0.33
N SER A 87 3.78 1.07 -1.64
CA SER A 87 2.66 1.08 -2.58
C SER A 87 1.99 -0.30 -2.64
N GLY A 88 0.70 -0.31 -2.95
CA GLY A 88 -0.04 -1.54 -3.18
C GLY A 88 -1.24 -1.35 -4.09
N ILE A 89 -1.84 -2.47 -4.46
CA ILE A 89 -3.14 -2.53 -5.14
C ILE A 89 -4.01 -3.48 -4.33
N ALA A 90 -5.24 -3.06 -4.06
CA ALA A 90 -6.27 -3.88 -3.42
C ALA A 90 -7.51 -3.96 -4.33
N ILE A 91 -8.07 -5.15 -4.47
CA ILE A 91 -9.31 -5.41 -5.19
C ILE A 91 -10.29 -6.01 -4.19
N HIS A 92 -11.48 -5.42 -4.11
CA HIS A 92 -12.57 -5.91 -3.29
C HIS A 92 -13.71 -6.34 -4.19
N ARG A 93 -14.26 -7.56 -4.01
CA ARG A 93 -15.59 -7.88 -4.56
C ARG A 93 -16.63 -7.48 -3.53
N VAL A 94 -17.67 -6.79 -4.00
CA VAL A 94 -18.77 -6.29 -3.18
C VAL A 94 -20.08 -6.93 -3.63
N GLN A 95 -20.81 -7.49 -2.69
CA GLN A 95 -22.14 -8.06 -2.88
C GLN A 95 -23.04 -7.61 -1.72
N ASP A 96 -24.26 -7.15 -2.02
CA ASP A 96 -25.23 -6.66 -1.03
C ASP A 96 -24.66 -5.60 -0.08
N GLY A 97 -23.80 -4.72 -0.61
CA GLY A 97 -23.14 -3.65 0.14
C GLY A 97 -22.04 -4.11 1.08
N ARG A 98 -21.62 -5.38 1.02
CA ARG A 98 -20.55 -5.98 1.83
C ARG A 98 -19.39 -6.43 0.96
N ILE A 99 -18.18 -6.32 1.49
CA ILE A 99 -17.01 -6.95 0.87
C ILE A 99 -17.13 -8.45 1.09
N VAL A 100 -17.06 -9.23 0.02
CA VAL A 100 -17.18 -10.68 0.05
C VAL A 100 -15.91 -11.39 -0.40
N GLU A 101 -14.98 -10.68 -1.04
CA GLU A 101 -13.63 -11.15 -1.35
C GLU A 101 -12.65 -9.98 -1.36
N HIS A 102 -11.39 -10.27 -1.02
CA HIS A 102 -10.26 -9.35 -0.99
C HIS A 102 -9.07 -9.98 -1.72
N TRP A 103 -8.44 -9.24 -2.63
CA TRP A 103 -7.10 -9.57 -3.13
C TRP A 103 -6.19 -8.34 -3.04
N ALA A 104 -4.97 -8.53 -2.54
CA ALA A 104 -4.00 -7.44 -2.44
C ALA A 104 -2.62 -7.86 -2.93
N GLN A 105 -1.89 -6.88 -3.46
CA GLN A 105 -0.48 -6.96 -3.78
C GLN A 105 0.21 -5.71 -3.22
N ILE A 106 1.40 -5.89 -2.67
CA ILE A 106 2.20 -4.82 -2.05
C ILE A 106 3.63 -4.86 -2.55
N ASP A 107 4.29 -3.69 -2.57
CA ASP A 107 5.71 -3.57 -2.86
C ASP A 107 6.56 -3.96 -1.64
N ALA A 108 6.57 -5.26 -1.33
CA ALA A 108 7.33 -5.80 -0.21
C ALA A 108 8.85 -5.64 -0.41
N LEU A 109 9.34 -5.80 -1.64
CA LEU A 109 10.75 -5.63 -1.95
C LEU A 109 11.20 -4.17 -1.73
N GLY A 110 10.46 -3.20 -2.24
CA GLY A 110 10.76 -1.79 -2.02
C GLY A 110 10.69 -1.40 -0.55
N LEU A 111 9.80 -2.02 0.23
CA LEU A 111 9.77 -1.84 1.68
C LEU A 111 11.07 -2.37 2.33
N LEU A 112 11.48 -3.60 2.03
CA LEU A 112 12.70 -4.20 2.58
C LEU A 112 13.97 -3.41 2.19
N GLN A 113 14.01 -2.86 0.97
CA GLN A 113 15.09 -1.98 0.54
C GLN A 113 15.14 -0.68 1.35
N ARG A 114 13.98 -0.05 1.62
CA ARG A 114 13.90 1.17 2.42
C ARG A 114 14.23 0.93 3.89
N LEU A 115 13.96 -0.27 4.40
CA LEU A 115 14.38 -0.72 5.72
C LEU A 115 15.88 -1.09 5.78
N GLY A 116 16.57 -1.15 4.65
CA GLY A 116 18.00 -1.48 4.58
C GLY A 116 18.31 -2.97 4.69
N VAL A 117 17.30 -3.84 4.58
CA VAL A 117 17.46 -5.31 4.62
C VAL A 117 18.05 -5.82 3.30
N VAL A 118 17.59 -5.23 2.19
CA VAL A 118 18.03 -5.57 0.84
C VAL A 118 18.71 -4.34 0.24
N SER A 119 19.93 -4.53 -0.29
CA SER A 119 20.62 -3.47 -1.01
C SER A 119 19.83 -3.06 -2.25
N THR A 120 19.67 -1.77 -2.47
CA THR A 120 19.19 -1.27 -3.76
C THR A 120 20.36 -1.36 -4.76
N PRO A 121 20.24 -2.07 -5.88
CA PRO A 121 21.31 -2.09 -6.87
C PRO A 121 21.61 -0.65 -7.31
N GLY A 122 22.88 -0.26 -7.19
CA GLY A 122 23.31 1.10 -7.49
C GLY A 122 22.94 1.47 -8.91
N THR A 123 22.36 2.65 -9.10
CA THR A 123 22.16 3.26 -10.42
C THR A 123 23.54 3.39 -11.06
N ALA A 124 23.93 2.42 -11.90
CA ALA A 124 25.09 2.56 -12.74
C ALA A 124 24.81 3.73 -13.68
N SER A 125 25.51 4.85 -13.47
CA SER A 125 25.52 5.97 -14.40
C SER A 125 25.99 5.45 -15.75
N VAL A 126 25.07 5.31 -16.71
CA VAL A 126 25.44 5.03 -18.10
C VAL A 126 26.09 6.31 -18.62
N SER A 127 27.41 6.37 -18.54
CA SER A 127 28.20 7.34 -19.27
C SER A 127 28.22 6.90 -20.73
N THR A 128 27.27 7.37 -21.53
CA THR A 128 27.30 7.20 -22.97
C THR A 128 28.44 8.08 -23.51
N SER A 129 29.63 7.50 -23.65
CA SER A 129 30.67 8.04 -24.51
C SER A 129 30.21 7.89 -25.96
N MET A 130 29.56 8.93 -26.49
CA MET A 130 29.46 9.13 -27.93
C MET A 130 30.83 9.61 -28.41
N SER A 131 31.64 8.68 -28.91
CA SER A 131 32.84 9.00 -29.69
C SER A 131 32.53 8.78 -31.16
N GLN A 132 32.41 9.89 -31.90
CA GLN A 132 32.68 9.99 -33.33
C GLN A 132 33.11 11.44 -33.61
N PRO A 133 33.99 11.70 -34.59
CA PRO A 133 33.88 11.22 -35.98
C PRO A 133 34.90 10.15 -36.40
#